data_AF-A0A2V7CBL8-F1
#
_entry.id   AF-A0A2V7CBL8-F1
#
_cell.length_a   1.000
_cell.length_b   1.000
_cell.length_c   1.000
_cell.angle_alpha   90.00
_cell.angle_beta   90.00
_cell.angle_gamma   90.00
#
_symmetry.space_group_name_H-M   'P 1'
#
loop_
_entity.id
_entity.type
_entity.pdbx_description
1 polymer ?
#
loop_
_entity_poly.entity_id
_entity_poly.type
_entity_poly.pdbx_seq_one_letter_code
_entity_poly.pdbx_strand_id
1 'polypeptide(L)'
;MFPTPSVVTVLHAGDNDLVQLKRRGFGFASLFDTSIAARFLGAKALGLDVLLGTYLGVELPPSRQRDDWSRRPLSEAQRRYAEADVLHLFALRRRLTEELVRVGRLAWVEEECVALAAQPVVERVVNPNAFAGLKGARDLPPRNLGILRELYELREQLARAIDRPPFKILGEETLVRLAQALPGDATAMASIPGCTPKVIARWGDAILVAVARAQALPETALPTLERHPRPRIPAIVARRIEALRRWRTEASPRFGLEPGLLLPNRLITMIATASPLDPDELASLHGVRRWRAATFGAEIIAALASP
;
A
#
# COMPACT_ATOMS: atom_id res chain seq x y z
N MET A 1 5.84 -21.22 -17.69
CA MET A 1 5.85 -19.99 -18.51
C MET A 1 6.44 -18.79 -17.75
N PHE A 2 5.88 -18.37 -16.60
CA PHE A 2 6.43 -17.25 -15.80
C PHE A 2 7.83 -17.43 -15.15
N PRO A 3 8.27 -18.64 -14.74
CA PRO A 3 9.60 -18.80 -14.14
C PRO A 3 10.72 -18.92 -15.17
N THR A 4 10.43 -18.76 -16.47
CA THR A 4 11.43 -18.87 -17.54
C THR A 4 12.18 -17.54 -17.73
N PRO A 5 13.50 -17.45 -17.48
CA PRO A 5 14.23 -16.17 -17.55
C PRO A 5 14.23 -15.49 -18.92
N SER A 6 14.11 -16.27 -20.00
CA SER A 6 14.06 -15.75 -21.38
C SER A 6 12.69 -15.18 -21.76
N VAL A 7 11.66 -15.33 -20.91
CA VAL A 7 10.31 -14.84 -21.17
C VAL A 7 10.00 -13.67 -20.24
N VAL A 8 9.93 -12.47 -20.79
CA VAL A 8 9.60 -11.26 -20.02
C VAL A 8 8.09 -11.19 -19.78
N THR A 9 7.69 -11.20 -18.50
CA THR A 9 6.31 -10.91 -18.11
C THR A 9 6.09 -9.40 -18.15
N VAL A 10 5.06 -8.94 -18.85
CA VAL A 10 4.73 -7.50 -18.92
C VAL A 10 3.49 -7.23 -18.08
N LEU A 11 3.60 -6.29 -17.15
CA LEU A 11 2.51 -5.85 -16.29
C LEU A 11 2.36 -4.33 -16.36
N HIS A 12 1.27 -3.84 -15.77
CA HIS A 12 1.04 -2.43 -15.52
C HIS A 12 0.62 -2.25 -14.08
N ALA A 13 1.42 -1.55 -13.26
CA ALA A 13 1.16 -1.36 -11.83
C ALA A 13 0.93 -2.71 -11.09
N GLY A 14 1.78 -3.70 -11.40
CA GLY A 14 1.59 -5.10 -11.05
C GLY A 14 1.88 -5.48 -9.59
N ASP A 15 2.12 -4.52 -8.69
CA ASP A 15 2.47 -4.78 -7.29
C ASP A 15 1.49 -5.75 -6.61
N ASN A 16 0.19 -5.48 -6.75
CA ASN A 16 -0.84 -6.33 -6.14
C ASN A 16 -0.99 -7.66 -6.90
N ASP A 17 -0.97 -7.64 -8.23
CA ASP A 17 -1.13 -8.85 -9.06
C ASP A 17 -0.03 -9.87 -8.77
N LEU A 18 1.21 -9.41 -8.66
CA LEU A 18 2.36 -10.26 -8.32
C LEU A 18 2.18 -10.92 -6.96
N VAL A 19 1.69 -10.19 -5.96
CA VAL A 19 1.42 -10.77 -4.63
C VAL A 19 0.37 -11.87 -4.72
N GLN A 20 -0.74 -11.63 -5.44
CA GLN A 20 -1.81 -12.63 -5.57
C GLN A 20 -1.37 -13.86 -6.37
N LEU A 21 -0.59 -13.66 -7.44
CA LEU A 21 -0.07 -14.75 -8.26
C LEU A 21 0.98 -15.57 -7.50
N LYS A 22 1.89 -14.93 -6.76
CA LYS A 22 2.85 -15.65 -5.92
C LYS A 22 2.17 -16.48 -4.82
N ARG A 23 1.09 -15.98 -4.22
CA ARG A 23 0.25 -16.75 -3.27
C ARG A 23 -0.36 -18.01 -3.88
N ARG A 24 -0.53 -18.04 -5.21
CA ARG A 24 -1.00 -19.20 -5.97
C ARG A 24 0.15 -20.09 -6.49
N GLY A 25 1.40 -19.82 -6.07
CA GLY A 25 2.58 -20.60 -6.44
C GLY A 25 3.28 -20.14 -7.73
N PHE A 26 2.92 -18.99 -8.31
CA PHE A 26 3.61 -18.49 -9.50
C PHE A 26 4.91 -17.74 -9.14
N GLY A 27 6.01 -18.10 -9.80
CA GLY A 27 7.28 -17.38 -9.74
C GLY A 27 7.52 -16.54 -11.00
N PHE A 28 8.23 -15.43 -10.86
CA PHE A 28 8.53 -14.49 -11.95
C PHE A 28 10.03 -14.29 -12.06
N ALA A 29 10.63 -14.78 -13.15
CA ALA A 29 12.08 -14.66 -13.37
C ALA A 29 12.47 -13.35 -14.08
N SER A 30 11.61 -12.85 -14.97
CA SER A 30 11.80 -11.59 -15.68
C SER A 30 10.49 -10.81 -15.76
N LEU A 31 10.55 -9.53 -15.42
CA LEU A 31 9.40 -8.64 -15.33
C LEU A 31 9.71 -7.29 -16.01
N PHE A 32 8.73 -6.71 -16.68
CA PHE A 32 8.71 -5.32 -17.08
C PHE A 32 7.38 -4.68 -16.66
N ASP A 33 7.44 -3.67 -15.80
CA ASP A 33 6.26 -2.91 -15.39
C ASP A 33 6.18 -1.57 -16.13
N THR A 34 5.10 -1.39 -16.90
CA THR A 34 4.89 -0.18 -17.72
C THR A 34 4.60 1.07 -16.88
N SER A 35 4.04 0.91 -15.67
CA SER A 35 3.83 2.03 -14.74
C SER A 35 5.17 2.50 -14.17
N ILE A 36 6.04 1.58 -13.75
CA ILE A 36 7.41 1.91 -13.34
C ILE A 36 8.14 2.63 -14.48
N ALA A 37 8.12 2.08 -15.70
CA ALA A 37 8.73 2.69 -16.87
C ALA A 37 8.25 4.13 -17.11
N ALA A 38 6.93 4.35 -17.09
CA ALA A 38 6.36 5.69 -17.28
C ALA A 38 6.76 6.68 -16.18
N ARG A 39 6.87 6.23 -14.91
CA ARG A 39 7.37 7.09 -13.82
C ARG A 39 8.79 7.58 -14.08
N PHE A 40 9.67 6.72 -14.59
CA PHE A 40 11.04 7.09 -14.92
C PHE A 40 11.16 7.97 -16.18
N LEU A 41 10.10 8.05 -16.98
CA LEU A 41 9.95 9.04 -18.06
C LEU A 41 9.30 10.35 -17.58
N GLY A 42 8.96 10.48 -16.29
CA GLY A 42 8.36 11.69 -15.73
C GLY A 42 6.85 11.83 -15.97
N ALA A 43 6.16 10.76 -16.32
CA ALA A 43 4.71 10.78 -16.49
C ALA A 43 4.00 11.13 -15.17
N LYS A 44 3.09 12.11 -15.22
CA LYS A 44 2.30 12.57 -14.05
C LYS A 44 1.09 11.69 -13.77
N ALA A 45 0.53 11.07 -14.80
CA ALA A 45 -0.61 10.18 -14.73
C ALA A 45 -0.17 8.81 -15.23
N LEU A 46 -0.39 7.81 -14.38
CA LEU A 46 0.16 6.46 -14.56
C LEU A 46 -0.92 5.41 -14.85
N GLY A 47 -2.17 5.83 -15.06
CA GLY A 47 -3.24 4.91 -15.45
C GLY A 47 -2.97 4.29 -16.81
N LEU A 48 -3.31 3.02 -16.98
CA LEU A 48 -3.08 2.29 -18.23
C LEU A 48 -3.76 3.00 -19.42
N ASP A 49 -5.00 3.44 -19.24
CA ASP A 49 -5.77 4.23 -20.20
C ASP A 49 -5.00 5.49 -20.64
N VAL A 50 -4.45 6.23 -19.68
CA VAL A 50 -3.68 7.45 -19.95
C VAL A 50 -2.40 7.15 -20.72
N LEU A 51 -1.67 6.10 -20.34
CA LEU A 51 -0.44 5.71 -21.02
C LEU A 51 -0.71 5.20 -22.44
N LEU A 52 -1.76 4.40 -22.64
CA LEU A 52 -2.13 3.91 -23.96
C LEU A 52 -2.57 5.06 -24.88
N GLY A 53 -3.35 6.02 -24.38
CA GLY A 53 -3.71 7.22 -25.13
C GLY A 53 -2.48 8.07 -25.48
N THR A 54 -1.60 8.30 -24.51
CA THR A 54 -0.41 9.17 -24.68
C THR A 54 0.63 8.58 -25.62
N TYR A 55 0.95 7.28 -25.46
CA TYR A 55 2.08 6.65 -26.16
C TYR A 55 1.67 5.93 -27.44
N LEU A 56 0.42 5.47 -27.54
CA LEU A 56 -0.06 4.66 -28.67
C LEU A 56 -1.29 5.25 -29.36
N GLY A 57 -1.92 6.31 -28.82
CA GLY A 57 -3.16 6.85 -29.38
C GLY A 57 -4.36 5.90 -29.25
N VAL A 58 -4.34 5.00 -28.27
CA VAL A 58 -5.38 3.99 -28.05
C VAL A 58 -6.30 4.41 -26.91
N GLU A 59 -7.61 4.36 -27.14
CA GLU A 59 -8.63 4.56 -26.11
C GLU A 59 -9.13 3.22 -25.58
N LEU A 60 -9.19 3.09 -24.25
CA LEU A 60 -9.75 1.91 -23.59
C LEU A 60 -11.28 2.00 -23.46
N PRO A 61 -11.97 0.85 -23.41
CA PRO A 61 -13.39 0.83 -23.07
C PRO A 61 -13.64 1.36 -21.64
N PRO A 62 -14.89 1.73 -21.30
CA PRO A 62 -15.24 2.19 -19.96
C PRO A 62 -14.78 1.24 -18.86
N SER A 63 -14.18 1.81 -17.80
CA SER A 63 -13.63 1.04 -16.70
C SER A 63 -14.67 0.12 -16.03
N ARG A 64 -14.29 -1.14 -15.84
CA ARG A 64 -15.05 -2.17 -15.11
C ARG A 64 -14.33 -2.63 -13.84
N GLN A 65 -13.37 -1.84 -13.34
CA GLN A 65 -12.55 -2.20 -12.17
C GLN A 65 -13.37 -2.43 -10.88
N ARG A 66 -14.56 -1.85 -10.78
CA ARG A 66 -15.45 -1.95 -9.60
C ARG A 66 -16.56 -2.99 -9.76
N ASP A 67 -16.63 -3.67 -10.90
CA ASP A 67 -17.63 -4.71 -11.13
C ASP A 67 -17.37 -5.92 -10.22
N ASP A 68 -18.41 -6.71 -9.99
CA ASP A 68 -18.26 -8.00 -9.31
C ASP A 68 -17.70 -9.05 -10.28
N TRP A 69 -16.38 -9.21 -10.25
CA TRP A 69 -15.63 -10.17 -11.07
C TRP A 69 -15.78 -11.63 -10.61
N SER A 70 -16.49 -11.89 -9.51
CA SER A 70 -16.81 -13.25 -9.06
C SER A 70 -18.05 -13.83 -9.77
N ARG A 71 -18.95 -12.97 -10.28
CA ARG A 71 -20.19 -13.41 -10.93
C ARG A 71 -19.91 -14.21 -12.19
N ARG A 72 -20.73 -15.25 -12.42
CA ARG A 72 -20.67 -16.09 -13.62
C ARG A 72 -22.05 -16.20 -14.27
N PRO A 73 -22.13 -16.20 -15.62
CA PRO A 73 -21.02 -15.94 -16.56
C PRO A 73 -20.55 -14.47 -16.51
N LEU A 74 -19.33 -14.19 -16.96
CA LEU A 74 -18.87 -12.82 -17.14
C LEU A 74 -19.71 -12.14 -18.23
N SER A 75 -20.04 -10.86 -18.04
CA SER A 75 -20.70 -10.06 -19.07
C SER A 75 -19.77 -9.79 -20.25
N GLU A 76 -20.34 -9.44 -21.41
CA GLU A 76 -19.53 -9.07 -22.57
C GLU A 76 -18.64 -7.84 -22.29
N ALA A 77 -19.17 -6.86 -21.57
CA ALA A 77 -18.42 -5.66 -21.19
C ALA A 77 -17.22 -6.00 -20.28
N GLN A 78 -17.39 -6.93 -19.33
CA GLN A 78 -16.28 -7.42 -18.50
C GLN A 78 -15.21 -8.13 -19.33
N ARG A 79 -15.60 -8.98 -20.29
CA ARG A 79 -14.64 -9.66 -21.17
C ARG A 79 -13.83 -8.67 -22.02
N ARG A 80 -14.50 -7.71 -22.67
CA ARG A 80 -13.85 -6.67 -23.48
C ARG A 80 -12.89 -5.81 -22.65
N TYR A 81 -13.29 -5.42 -21.44
CA TYR A 81 -12.42 -4.68 -20.53
C TYR A 81 -11.17 -5.50 -20.15
N ALA A 82 -11.34 -6.76 -19.77
CA ALA A 82 -10.22 -7.63 -19.36
C ALA A 82 -9.23 -7.91 -20.50
N GLU A 83 -9.71 -8.06 -21.73
CA GLU A 83 -8.87 -8.21 -22.92
C GLU A 83 -8.07 -6.93 -23.21
N ALA A 84 -8.72 -5.77 -23.15
CA ALA A 84 -8.10 -4.49 -23.46
C ALA A 84 -6.97 -4.12 -22.47
N ASP A 85 -7.08 -4.56 -21.21
CA ASP A 85 -6.03 -4.36 -20.18
C ASP A 85 -4.71 -5.08 -20.51
N VAL A 86 -4.71 -6.09 -21.40
CA VAL A 86 -3.50 -6.85 -21.76
C VAL A 86 -3.09 -6.69 -23.24
N LEU A 87 -4.04 -6.45 -24.13
CA LEU A 87 -3.85 -6.45 -25.59
C LEU A 87 -2.69 -5.55 -26.04
N HIS A 88 -2.56 -4.38 -25.43
CA HIS A 88 -1.62 -3.35 -25.88
C HIS A 88 -0.33 -3.28 -25.05
N LEU A 89 -0.17 -4.10 -24.00
CA LEU A 89 0.98 -4.01 -23.08
C LEU A 89 2.32 -4.24 -23.77
N PHE A 90 2.40 -5.13 -24.75
CA PHE A 90 3.63 -5.38 -25.49
C PHE A 90 4.05 -4.19 -26.37
N ALA A 91 3.08 -3.57 -27.06
CA ALA A 91 3.33 -2.37 -27.85
C ALA A 91 3.76 -1.21 -26.94
N LEU A 92 3.08 -1.04 -25.80
CA LEU A 92 3.42 -0.02 -24.81
C LEU A 92 4.82 -0.24 -24.25
N ARG A 93 5.18 -1.48 -23.87
CA ARG A 93 6.54 -1.83 -23.42
C ARG A 93 7.60 -1.42 -24.44
N ARG A 94 7.43 -1.76 -25.73
CA ARG A 94 8.40 -1.39 -26.77
C ARG A 94 8.60 0.11 -26.83
N ARG A 95 7.49 0.87 -26.90
CA ARG A 95 7.51 2.33 -26.98
C ARG A 95 8.19 2.96 -25.76
N LEU A 96 7.85 2.51 -24.55
CA LEU A 96 8.47 3.00 -23.31
C LEU A 96 9.95 2.64 -23.23
N THR A 97 10.34 1.45 -23.69
CA THR A 97 11.74 1.01 -23.72
C THR A 97 12.58 1.91 -24.63
N GLU A 98 12.09 2.25 -25.83
CA GLU A 98 12.76 3.17 -26.74
C GLU A 98 12.99 4.55 -26.10
N GLU A 99 11.97 5.12 -25.44
CA GLU A 99 12.10 6.40 -24.75
C GLU A 99 13.08 6.32 -23.58
N LEU A 100 13.04 5.23 -22.79
CA LEU A 100 13.96 5.02 -21.67
C LEU A 100 15.42 4.90 -22.12
N VAL A 101 15.67 4.27 -23.27
CA VAL A 101 17.02 4.22 -23.87
C VAL A 101 17.48 5.62 -24.24
N ARG A 102 16.62 6.44 -24.88
CA ARG A 102 16.99 7.81 -25.27
C ARG A 102 17.36 8.70 -24.08
N VAL A 103 16.68 8.55 -22.95
CA VAL A 103 16.97 9.32 -21.73
C VAL A 103 17.98 8.64 -20.80
N GLY A 104 18.52 7.47 -21.17
CA GLY A 104 19.54 6.75 -20.42
C GLY A 104 19.05 6.12 -19.10
N ARG A 105 17.77 5.76 -18.99
CA ARG A 105 17.13 5.27 -17.75
C ARG A 105 16.63 3.83 -17.80
N LEU A 106 16.88 3.11 -18.90
CA LEU A 106 16.42 1.72 -19.04
C LEU A 106 16.94 0.83 -17.90
N ALA A 107 18.23 0.92 -17.57
CA ALA A 107 18.83 0.13 -16.50
C ALA A 107 18.22 0.43 -15.11
N TRP A 108 17.71 1.65 -14.88
CA TRP A 108 17.05 2.02 -13.63
C TRP A 108 15.72 1.28 -13.50
N VAL A 109 14.95 1.24 -14.59
CA VAL A 109 13.65 0.55 -14.68
C VAL A 109 13.83 -0.95 -14.56
N GLU A 110 14.84 -1.52 -15.24
CA GLU A 110 15.15 -2.95 -15.14
C GLU A 110 15.46 -3.36 -13.70
N GLU A 111 16.27 -2.57 -12.98
CA GLU A 111 16.57 -2.83 -11.58
C GLU A 111 15.34 -2.75 -10.68
N GLU A 112 14.45 -1.77 -10.87
CA GLU A 112 13.21 -1.67 -10.10
C GLU A 112 12.22 -2.80 -10.43
N CYS A 113 12.17 -3.25 -11.68
CA CYS A 113 11.34 -4.40 -12.08
C CYS A 113 11.87 -5.71 -11.47
N VAL A 114 13.19 -5.91 -11.44
CA VAL A 114 13.81 -7.04 -10.72
C VAL A 114 13.45 -6.98 -9.24
N ALA A 115 13.55 -5.80 -8.62
CA ALA A 115 13.21 -5.65 -7.22
C ALA A 115 11.72 -5.92 -6.94
N LEU A 116 10.83 -5.48 -7.82
CA LEU A 116 9.39 -5.77 -7.77
C LEU A 116 9.14 -7.29 -7.87
N ALA A 117 9.76 -7.96 -8.83
CA ALA A 117 9.67 -9.41 -8.98
C ALA A 117 10.22 -10.16 -7.75
N ALA A 118 11.23 -9.63 -7.08
CA ALA A 118 11.84 -10.23 -5.88
C ALA A 118 11.06 -9.96 -4.57
N GLN A 119 10.06 -9.06 -4.56
CA GLN A 119 9.32 -8.76 -3.33
C GLN A 119 8.69 -10.03 -2.73
N PRO A 120 8.92 -10.31 -1.44
CA PRO A 120 8.34 -11.48 -0.81
C PRO A 120 6.82 -11.31 -0.66
N VAL A 121 6.10 -12.44 -0.70
CA VAL A 121 4.72 -12.44 -0.23
C VAL A 121 4.77 -12.31 1.29
N VAL A 122 4.41 -11.14 1.80
CA VAL A 122 4.20 -10.97 3.22
C VAL A 122 2.85 -11.59 3.56
N GLU A 123 2.90 -12.68 4.34
CA GLU A 123 1.69 -13.23 4.92
C GLU A 123 1.09 -12.20 5.87
N ARG A 124 -0.25 -12.04 5.77
CA ARG A 124 -0.95 -11.15 6.68
C ARG A 124 -0.99 -11.84 8.04
N VAL A 125 0.00 -11.56 8.88
CA VAL A 125 0.01 -12.00 10.27
C VAL A 125 -1.26 -11.45 10.93
N VAL A 126 -2.08 -12.36 11.47
CA VAL A 126 -3.23 -11.97 12.28
C VAL A 126 -2.68 -11.28 13.52
N ASN A 127 -2.76 -9.95 13.53
CA ASN A 127 -2.36 -9.15 14.69
C ASN A 127 -3.54 -9.11 15.67
N PRO A 128 -3.45 -9.75 16.85
CA PRO A 128 -4.53 -9.72 17.85
C PRO A 128 -4.86 -8.29 18.30
N ASN A 129 -3.90 -7.37 18.19
CA ASN A 129 -4.05 -5.96 18.54
C ASN A 129 -4.38 -5.05 17.34
N ALA A 130 -4.84 -5.60 16.22
CA ALA A 130 -5.17 -4.81 15.03
C ALA A 130 -6.23 -3.73 15.31
N PHE A 131 -7.15 -3.96 16.26
CA PHE A 131 -8.15 -2.98 16.71
C PHE A 131 -7.51 -1.69 17.25
N ALA A 132 -6.29 -1.75 17.80
CA ALA A 132 -5.56 -0.60 18.34
C ALA A 132 -5.05 0.37 17.26
N GLY A 133 -5.03 -0.08 15.99
CA GLY A 133 -4.68 0.75 14.84
C GLY A 133 -5.82 1.63 14.35
N LEU A 134 -7.05 1.41 14.81
CA LEU A 134 -8.21 2.22 14.41
C LEU A 134 -8.07 3.65 14.94
N LYS A 135 -8.42 4.63 14.09
CA LYS A 135 -8.41 6.04 14.47
C LYS A 135 -9.35 6.27 15.68
N GLY A 136 -8.81 6.81 16.77
CA GLY A 136 -9.54 7.04 18.02
C GLY A 136 -9.52 5.86 19.01
N ALA A 137 -9.00 4.69 18.65
CA ALA A 137 -8.92 3.55 19.56
C ALA A 137 -8.03 3.83 20.79
N ARG A 138 -6.89 4.50 20.58
CA ARG A 138 -5.91 4.80 21.65
C ARG A 138 -6.39 5.83 22.67
N ASP A 139 -7.47 6.54 22.36
CA ASP A 139 -8.10 7.55 23.22
C ASP A 139 -9.22 6.96 24.08
N LEU A 140 -9.60 5.69 23.85
CA LEU A 140 -10.62 5.01 24.62
C LEU A 140 -10.09 4.59 26.00
N PRO A 141 -10.94 4.69 27.05
CA PRO A 141 -10.61 4.10 28.34
C PRO A 141 -10.53 2.55 28.23
N PRO A 142 -9.85 1.86 29.17
CA PRO A 142 -9.59 0.42 29.09
C PRO A 142 -10.83 -0.43 28.82
N ARG A 143 -11.96 -0.11 29.47
CA ARG A 143 -13.23 -0.82 29.29
C ARG A 143 -13.76 -0.71 27.87
N ASN A 144 -13.82 0.51 27.33
CA ASN A 144 -14.28 0.78 25.98
C ASN A 144 -13.32 0.18 24.94
N LEU A 145 -12.03 0.14 25.25
CA LEU A 145 -11.06 -0.55 24.41
C LEU A 145 -11.30 -2.07 24.39
N GLY A 146 -11.69 -2.66 25.52
CA GLY A 146 -12.17 -4.05 25.58
C GLY A 146 -13.38 -4.28 24.68
N ILE A 147 -14.35 -3.37 24.70
CA ILE A 147 -15.52 -3.42 23.80
C ILE A 147 -15.07 -3.31 22.34
N LEU A 148 -14.16 -2.40 22.02
CA LEU A 148 -13.64 -2.25 20.68
C LEU A 148 -12.95 -3.54 20.18
N ARG A 149 -12.18 -4.22 21.03
CA ARG A 149 -11.56 -5.52 20.73
C ARG A 149 -12.63 -6.56 20.34
N GLU A 150 -13.65 -6.74 21.19
CA GLU A 150 -14.72 -7.72 20.94
C GLU A 150 -15.51 -7.40 19.66
N LEU A 151 -15.84 -6.12 19.44
CA LEU A 151 -16.55 -5.68 18.24
C LEU A 151 -15.70 -5.84 16.97
N TYR A 152 -14.40 -5.57 17.05
CA TYR A 152 -13.47 -5.78 15.95
C TYR A 152 -13.40 -7.26 15.57
N GLU A 153 -13.21 -8.14 16.55
CA GLU A 153 -13.18 -9.59 16.33
C GLU A 153 -14.49 -10.12 15.74
N LEU A 154 -15.64 -9.70 16.29
CA LEU A 154 -16.95 -10.03 15.75
C LEU A 154 -17.05 -9.62 14.28
N ARG A 155 -16.65 -8.39 13.93
CA ARG A 155 -16.69 -7.90 12.55
C ARG A 155 -15.84 -8.78 11.63
N GLU A 156 -14.61 -9.11 12.03
CA GLU A 156 -13.72 -9.95 11.23
C GLU A 156 -14.28 -11.37 11.04
N GLN A 157 -14.92 -11.94 12.07
CA GLN A 157 -15.59 -13.25 11.99
C GLN A 157 -16.78 -13.22 11.03
N LEU A 158 -17.67 -12.23 11.17
CA LEU A 158 -18.83 -12.05 10.28
C LEU A 158 -18.41 -11.83 8.83
N ALA A 159 -17.37 -11.01 8.61
CA ALA A 159 -16.81 -10.72 7.30
C ALA A 159 -16.31 -11.99 6.60
N ARG A 160 -15.55 -12.83 7.33
CA ARG A 160 -15.08 -14.13 6.85
C ARG A 160 -16.23 -15.10 6.56
N ALA A 161 -17.23 -15.17 7.45
CA ALA A 161 -18.34 -16.11 7.33
C ALA A 161 -19.18 -15.89 6.06
N ILE A 162 -19.27 -14.66 5.57
CA ILE A 162 -20.05 -14.33 4.36
C ILE A 162 -19.18 -13.95 3.16
N ASP A 163 -17.86 -14.18 3.25
CA ASP A 163 -16.85 -13.81 2.26
C ASP A 163 -17.00 -12.36 1.74
N ARG A 164 -17.02 -11.41 2.69
CA ARG A 164 -17.07 -9.98 2.38
C ARG A 164 -16.00 -9.19 3.11
N PRO A 165 -15.52 -8.08 2.53
CA PRO A 165 -14.61 -7.18 3.23
C PRO A 165 -15.21 -6.66 4.55
N PRO A 166 -14.43 -6.52 5.64
CA PRO A 166 -14.93 -6.10 6.95
C PRO A 166 -15.72 -4.77 6.95
N PHE A 167 -15.32 -3.80 6.13
CA PHE A 167 -16.00 -2.50 6.02
C PHE A 167 -17.42 -2.60 5.45
N LYS A 168 -17.77 -3.71 4.76
CA LYS A 168 -19.15 -4.00 4.30
C LYS A 168 -20.03 -4.58 5.41
N ILE A 169 -19.45 -4.99 6.54
CA ILE A 169 -20.16 -5.40 7.74
C ILE A 169 -20.41 -4.17 8.62
N LEU A 170 -19.33 -3.54 9.09
CA LEU A 170 -19.35 -2.33 9.91
C LEU A 170 -18.12 -1.45 9.59
N GLY A 171 -18.35 -0.15 9.42
CA GLY A 171 -17.28 0.82 9.25
C GLY A 171 -16.41 0.93 10.51
N GLU A 172 -15.13 1.26 10.32
CA GLU A 172 -14.18 1.43 11.43
C GLU A 172 -14.62 2.52 12.43
N GLU A 173 -15.11 3.66 11.92
CA GLU A 173 -15.65 4.72 12.77
C GLU A 173 -16.86 4.26 13.58
N THR A 174 -17.72 3.42 13.00
CA THR A 174 -18.90 2.88 13.69
C THR A 174 -18.51 1.96 14.83
N LEU A 175 -17.45 1.14 14.67
CA LEU A 175 -16.93 0.32 15.77
C LEU A 175 -16.46 1.18 16.95
N VAL A 176 -15.73 2.25 16.67
CA VAL A 176 -15.25 3.17 17.71
C VAL A 176 -16.41 3.89 18.38
N ARG A 177 -17.42 4.36 17.62
CA ARG A 177 -18.63 4.99 18.18
C ARG A 177 -19.45 4.02 19.04
N LEU A 178 -19.60 2.76 18.62
CA LEU A 178 -20.26 1.72 19.42
C LEU A 178 -19.52 1.50 20.75
N ALA A 179 -18.20 1.42 20.71
CA ALA A 179 -17.37 1.28 21.90
C ALA A 179 -17.46 2.51 22.83
N GLN A 180 -17.70 3.72 22.29
CA GLN A 180 -17.89 4.94 23.08
C GLN A 180 -19.29 5.05 23.68
N ALA A 181 -20.32 4.65 22.94
CA ALA A 181 -21.72 4.84 23.33
C ALA A 181 -22.28 3.73 24.23
N LEU A 182 -21.70 2.51 24.18
CA LEU A 182 -22.11 1.34 24.96
C LEU A 182 -23.64 1.07 24.90
N PRO A 183 -24.23 0.87 23.71
CA PRO A 183 -25.67 0.67 23.60
C PRO A 183 -26.12 -0.58 24.35
N GLY A 184 -27.15 -0.43 25.18
CA GLY A 184 -27.78 -1.54 25.91
C GLY A 184 -28.87 -2.26 25.13
N ASP A 185 -29.39 -1.65 24.07
CA ASP A 185 -30.46 -2.20 23.24
C ASP A 185 -30.39 -1.68 21.78
N ALA A 186 -31.31 -2.20 20.95
CA ALA A 186 -31.40 -1.83 19.54
C ALA A 186 -31.80 -0.36 19.31
N THR A 187 -32.57 0.24 20.23
CA THR A 187 -33.02 1.63 20.14
C THR A 187 -31.85 2.59 20.38
N ALA A 188 -31.05 2.35 21.41
CA ALA A 188 -29.82 3.08 21.68
C ALA A 188 -28.82 2.92 20.53
N MET A 189 -28.75 1.72 19.94
CA MET A 189 -27.89 1.45 18.78
C MET A 189 -28.32 2.26 17.54
N ALA A 190 -29.62 2.43 17.31
CA ALA A 190 -30.15 3.18 16.16
C ALA A 190 -29.70 4.66 16.14
N SER A 191 -29.39 5.24 17.29
CA SER A 191 -28.86 6.60 17.42
C SER A 191 -27.38 6.72 17.02
N ILE A 192 -26.68 5.61 16.76
CA ILE A 192 -25.24 5.59 16.48
C ILE A 192 -24.98 5.63 14.96
N PRO A 193 -24.27 6.65 14.44
CA PRO A 193 -23.97 6.75 13.02
C PRO A 193 -23.26 5.51 12.43
N GLY A 194 -23.91 4.91 11.43
CA GLY A 194 -23.50 3.67 10.76
C GLY A 194 -24.27 2.42 11.20
N CYS A 195 -25.02 2.47 12.31
CA CYS A 195 -25.95 1.43 12.73
C CYS A 195 -27.31 1.61 12.03
N THR A 196 -27.31 1.43 10.71
CA THR A 196 -28.56 1.54 9.91
C THR A 196 -29.57 0.46 10.33
N PRO A 197 -30.89 0.65 10.05
CA PRO A 197 -31.90 -0.37 10.35
C PRO A 197 -31.56 -1.75 9.78
N LYS A 198 -30.93 -1.81 8.61
CA LYS A 198 -30.46 -3.05 7.99
C LYS A 198 -29.33 -3.73 8.75
N VAL A 199 -28.41 -2.94 9.31
CA VAL A 199 -27.32 -3.45 10.16
C VAL A 199 -27.89 -3.97 11.47
N ILE A 200 -28.79 -3.22 12.11
CA ILE A 200 -29.43 -3.61 13.37
C ILE A 200 -30.23 -4.89 13.18
N ALA A 201 -31.10 -4.94 12.16
CA ALA A 201 -31.91 -6.13 11.88
C ALA A 201 -31.07 -7.38 11.59
N ARG A 202 -29.86 -7.22 11.04
CA ARG A 202 -29.02 -8.35 10.63
C ARG A 202 -28.01 -8.77 11.70
N TRP A 203 -27.45 -7.80 12.43
CA TRP A 203 -26.28 -8.00 13.29
C TRP A 203 -26.45 -7.39 14.69
N GLY A 204 -27.57 -6.72 14.98
CA GLY A 204 -27.81 -5.98 16.23
C GLY A 204 -27.63 -6.85 17.47
N ASP A 205 -28.26 -8.03 17.50
CA ASP A 205 -28.16 -8.95 18.63
C ASP A 205 -26.71 -9.39 18.88
N ALA A 206 -25.98 -9.75 17.81
CA ALA A 206 -24.58 -10.15 17.92
C ALA A 206 -23.69 -9.00 18.44
N ILE A 207 -23.96 -7.76 18.01
CA ILE A 207 -23.25 -6.57 18.49
C ILE A 207 -23.54 -6.34 19.98
N LEU A 208 -24.80 -6.40 20.41
CA LEU A 208 -25.17 -6.23 21.82
C LEU A 208 -24.53 -7.30 22.70
N VAL A 209 -24.51 -8.56 22.24
CA VAL A 209 -23.83 -9.66 22.94
C VAL A 209 -22.32 -9.39 23.06
N ALA A 210 -21.66 -8.89 22.02
CA ALA A 210 -20.24 -8.55 22.07
C ALA A 210 -19.96 -7.39 23.05
N VAL A 211 -20.82 -6.36 23.09
CA VAL A 211 -20.72 -5.26 24.05
C VAL A 211 -20.89 -5.78 25.48
N ALA A 212 -21.93 -6.57 25.74
CA ALA A 212 -22.20 -7.14 27.06
C ALA A 212 -21.06 -8.05 27.53
N ARG A 213 -20.51 -8.88 26.64
CA ARG A 213 -19.34 -9.74 26.92
C ARG A 213 -18.14 -8.92 27.37
N ALA A 214 -17.81 -7.83 26.67
CA ALA A 214 -16.72 -6.94 27.06
C ALA A 214 -16.98 -6.19 28.38
N GLN A 215 -18.24 -5.81 28.64
CA GLN A 215 -18.61 -5.18 29.91
C GLN A 215 -18.44 -6.13 31.10
N ALA A 216 -18.68 -7.43 30.91
CA ALA A 216 -18.53 -8.44 31.94
C ALA A 216 -17.07 -8.88 32.21
N LEU A 217 -16.09 -8.43 31.40
CA LEU A 217 -14.69 -8.80 31.62
C LEU A 217 -14.17 -8.28 32.97
N PRO A 218 -13.36 -9.06 33.72
CA PRO A 218 -12.64 -8.51 34.86
C PRO A 218 -11.62 -7.46 34.38
N GLU A 219 -11.28 -6.49 35.23
CA GLU A 219 -10.30 -5.43 34.91
C GLU A 219 -8.94 -6.01 34.44
N THR A 220 -8.55 -7.17 34.96
CA THR A 220 -7.31 -7.88 34.57
C THR A 220 -7.33 -8.45 33.14
N ALA A 221 -8.50 -8.61 32.53
CA ALA A 221 -8.67 -9.14 31.17
C ALA A 221 -8.86 -8.02 30.11
N LEU A 222 -8.89 -6.76 30.55
CA LEU A 222 -8.99 -5.61 29.65
C LEU A 222 -7.69 -5.40 28.88
N PRO A 223 -7.77 -5.01 27.60
CA PRO A 223 -6.58 -4.77 26.79
C PRO A 223 -5.82 -3.54 27.32
N THR A 224 -4.50 -3.67 27.44
CA THR A 224 -3.58 -2.57 27.69
C THR A 224 -2.79 -2.28 26.42
N LEU A 225 -2.89 -1.06 25.88
CA LEU A 225 -2.05 -0.63 24.77
C LEU A 225 -0.75 -0.04 25.32
N GLU A 226 0.36 -0.72 25.05
CA GLU A 226 1.67 -0.16 25.32
C GLU A 226 1.85 1.15 24.55
N ARG A 227 2.10 2.23 25.29
CA ARG A 227 2.51 3.51 24.73
C ARG A 227 4.02 3.46 24.57
N HIS A 228 4.49 3.01 23.40
CA HIS A 228 5.89 3.20 23.07
C HIS A 228 6.15 4.71 22.92
N PRO A 229 7.07 5.29 23.72
CA PRO A 229 7.47 6.67 23.50
C PRO A 229 7.99 6.80 22.07
N ARG A 230 7.66 7.91 21.40
CA ARG A 230 8.21 8.16 20.07
C ARG A 230 9.73 8.17 20.19
N PRO A 231 10.46 7.37 19.38
CA PRO A 231 11.91 7.35 19.44
C PRO A 231 12.45 8.76 19.23
N ARG A 232 13.32 9.22 20.12
CA ARG A 232 13.92 10.54 20.03
C ARG A 232 14.93 10.55 18.89
N ILE A 233 14.67 11.35 17.87
CA ILE A 233 15.61 11.54 16.76
C ILE A 233 16.71 12.51 17.24
N PRO A 234 18.00 12.13 17.21
CA PRO A 234 19.09 13.04 17.55
C PRO A 234 19.10 14.28 16.64
N ALA A 235 19.46 15.45 17.18
CA ALA A 235 19.45 16.71 16.43
C ALA A 235 20.30 16.65 15.13
N ILE A 236 21.42 15.92 15.16
CA ILE A 236 22.25 15.68 13.98
C ILE A 236 21.51 14.90 12.89
N VAL A 237 20.75 13.86 13.24
CA VAL A 237 19.97 13.07 12.29
C VAL A 237 18.83 13.91 11.72
N ALA A 238 18.17 14.73 12.56
CA ALA A 238 17.13 15.65 12.10
C ALA A 238 17.66 16.66 11.06
N ARG A 239 18.85 17.24 11.28
CA ARG A 239 19.51 18.13 10.29
C ARG A 239 19.78 17.41 8.97
N ARG A 240 20.33 16.19 9.01
CA ARG A 240 20.56 15.37 7.81
C ARG A 240 19.28 15.04 7.05
N ILE A 241 18.18 14.74 7.76
CA ILE A 241 16.87 14.50 7.13
C ILE A 241 16.42 15.74 6.36
N GLU A 242 16.54 16.93 6.94
CA GLU A 242 16.20 18.19 6.28
C GLU A 242 17.12 18.50 5.09
N ALA A 243 18.42 18.24 5.21
CA ALA A 243 19.37 18.39 4.10
C ALA A 243 19.02 17.48 2.91
N LEU A 244 18.73 16.20 3.17
CA LEU A 244 18.29 15.25 2.13
C LEU A 244 16.95 15.64 1.51
N ARG A 245 16.00 16.18 2.30
CA ARG A 245 14.72 16.70 1.79
C ARG A 245 14.94 17.89 0.87
N ARG A 246 15.83 18.81 1.24
CA ARG A 246 16.19 19.98 0.43
C ARG A 246 16.82 19.54 -0.89
N TRP A 247 17.86 18.71 -0.83
CA TRP A 247 18.50 18.15 -2.02
C TRP A 247 17.48 17.49 -2.96
N ARG A 248 16.58 16.66 -2.42
CA ARG A 248 15.55 15.98 -3.21
C ARG A 248 14.61 16.95 -3.93
N THR A 249 14.23 18.04 -3.26
CA THR A 249 13.37 19.09 -3.85
C THR A 249 14.09 19.80 -5.00
N GLU A 250 15.38 20.08 -4.85
CA GLU A 250 16.21 20.73 -5.88
C GLU A 250 16.54 19.79 -7.06
N ALA A 251 16.74 18.50 -6.77
CA ALA A 251 17.04 17.48 -7.78
C ALA A 251 15.82 17.10 -8.63
N SER A 252 14.61 17.12 -8.06
CA SER A 252 13.37 16.75 -8.76
C SER A 252 13.18 17.44 -10.12
N PRO A 253 13.22 18.79 -10.23
CA PRO A 253 13.11 19.47 -11.52
C PRO A 253 14.31 19.22 -12.44
N ARG A 254 15.53 19.07 -11.90
CA ARG A 254 16.74 18.79 -12.70
C ARG A 254 16.65 17.47 -13.46
N PHE A 255 16.06 16.45 -12.83
CA PHE A 255 15.89 15.14 -13.44
C PHE A 255 14.50 14.94 -14.08
N GLY A 256 13.56 15.87 -13.88
CA GLY A 256 12.17 15.71 -14.35
C GLY A 256 11.47 14.50 -13.73
N LEU A 257 11.80 14.17 -12.48
CA LEU A 257 11.26 13.00 -11.76
C LEU A 257 10.58 13.43 -10.46
N GLU A 258 9.55 12.69 -10.06
CA GLU A 258 8.88 12.94 -8.78
C GLU A 258 9.85 12.80 -7.60
N PRO A 259 9.74 13.67 -6.56
CA PRO A 259 10.62 13.62 -5.40
C PRO A 259 10.67 12.22 -4.76
N GLY A 260 9.51 11.58 -4.60
CA GLY A 260 9.41 10.25 -4.00
C GLY A 260 10.10 9.13 -4.80
N LEU A 261 10.26 9.30 -6.12
CA LEU A 261 10.98 8.34 -6.97
C LEU A 261 12.50 8.50 -6.82
N LEU A 262 12.98 9.75 -6.79
CA LEU A 262 14.39 10.06 -6.56
C LEU A 262 14.84 9.53 -5.20
N LEU A 263 14.15 9.91 -4.14
CA LEU A 263 14.48 9.50 -2.77
C LEU A 263 13.22 9.34 -1.90
N PRO A 264 12.72 8.10 -1.76
CA PRO A 264 11.60 7.79 -0.88
C PRO A 264 11.84 8.24 0.56
N ASN A 265 10.78 8.70 1.26
CA ASN A 265 10.87 9.13 2.66
C ASN A 265 11.48 8.05 3.57
N ARG A 266 11.18 6.76 3.31
CA ARG A 266 11.77 5.64 4.06
C ARG A 266 13.30 5.58 3.93
N LEU A 267 13.86 5.96 2.78
CA LEU A 267 15.31 5.99 2.56
C LEU A 267 15.94 7.22 3.22
N ILE A 268 15.25 8.36 3.24
CA ILE A 268 15.76 9.60 3.85
C ILE A 268 16.17 9.37 5.32
N THR A 269 15.26 8.86 6.14
CA THR A 269 15.54 8.65 7.57
C THR A 269 16.64 7.62 7.78
N MET A 270 16.64 6.54 6.99
CA MET A 270 17.66 5.49 7.07
C MET A 270 19.04 6.00 6.67
N ILE A 271 19.17 6.70 5.54
CA ILE A 271 20.43 7.26 5.06
C ILE A 271 20.93 8.35 6.02
N ALA A 272 20.06 9.22 6.53
CA ALA A 272 20.43 10.24 7.51
C ALA A 272 20.97 9.64 8.83
N THR A 273 20.44 8.47 9.22
CA THR A 273 20.88 7.75 10.41
C THR A 273 22.21 7.02 10.16
N ALA A 274 22.32 6.31 9.05
CA ALA A 274 23.51 5.54 8.68
C ALA A 274 24.70 6.43 8.32
N SER A 275 24.44 7.59 7.70
CA SER A 275 25.45 8.57 7.30
C SER A 275 26.61 8.00 6.45
N PRO A 276 26.31 7.35 5.31
CA PRO A 276 27.35 6.76 4.46
C PRO A 276 28.36 7.81 3.99
N LEU A 277 29.63 7.40 3.92
CA LEU A 277 30.77 8.24 3.55
C LEU A 277 31.11 8.17 2.06
N ASP A 278 30.71 7.10 1.39
CA ASP A 278 30.95 6.88 -0.04
C ASP A 278 29.73 6.21 -0.74
N PRO A 279 29.70 6.19 -2.09
CA PRO A 279 28.59 5.57 -2.83
C PRO A 279 28.42 4.06 -2.61
N ASP A 280 29.48 3.34 -2.23
CA ASP A 280 29.43 1.89 -2.00
C ASP A 280 28.75 1.59 -0.65
N GLU A 281 29.10 2.35 0.40
CA GLU A 281 28.39 2.33 1.67
C GLU A 281 26.90 2.69 1.47
N LEU A 282 26.61 3.71 0.67
CA LEU A 282 25.22 4.08 0.34
C LEU A 282 24.49 2.93 -0.38
N ALA A 283 25.14 2.28 -1.35
CA ALA A 283 24.57 1.15 -2.09
C ALA A 283 24.32 -0.09 -1.21
N SER A 284 25.08 -0.25 -0.13
CA SER A 284 24.91 -1.35 0.83
C SER A 284 23.65 -1.22 1.70
N LEU A 285 23.07 -0.01 1.80
CA LEU A 285 21.90 0.24 2.62
C LEU A 285 20.65 -0.44 2.03
N HIS A 286 19.92 -1.16 2.88
CA HIS A 286 18.76 -1.93 2.46
C HIS A 286 17.73 -1.09 1.69
N GLY A 287 17.44 -1.50 0.46
CA GLY A 287 16.44 -0.86 -0.39
C GLY A 287 16.90 0.42 -1.10
N VAL A 288 18.18 0.82 -0.95
CA VAL A 288 18.85 1.69 -1.92
C VAL A 288 19.19 0.84 -3.15
N ARG A 289 18.83 1.34 -4.34
CA ARG A 289 19.16 0.68 -5.61
C ARG A 289 20.55 1.11 -6.07
N ARG A 290 21.22 0.24 -6.82
CA ARG A 290 22.54 0.51 -7.41
C ARG A 290 22.48 1.72 -8.32
N TRP A 291 21.46 1.84 -9.16
CA TRP A 291 21.30 3.03 -10.01
C TRP A 291 21.25 4.33 -9.19
N ARG A 292 20.58 4.30 -8.04
CA ARG A 292 20.41 5.48 -7.18
C ARG A 292 21.73 5.89 -6.54
N ALA A 293 22.50 4.93 -6.03
CA ALA A 293 23.81 5.18 -5.47
C ALA A 293 24.81 5.65 -6.56
N ALA A 294 24.82 5.00 -7.72
CA ALA A 294 25.71 5.35 -8.81
C ALA A 294 25.41 6.74 -9.41
N THR A 295 24.13 7.10 -9.54
CA THR A 295 23.74 8.39 -10.16
C THR A 295 23.73 9.54 -9.16
N PHE A 296 23.23 9.34 -7.94
CA PHE A 296 23.00 10.42 -6.99
C PHE A 296 23.88 10.34 -5.74
N GLY A 297 24.69 9.29 -5.59
CA GLY A 297 25.42 9.03 -4.36
C GLY A 297 26.31 10.19 -3.93
N ALA A 298 27.10 10.75 -4.84
CA ALA A 298 27.94 11.90 -4.55
C ALA A 298 27.14 13.11 -4.03
N GLU A 299 26.01 13.44 -4.66
CA GLU A 299 25.16 14.56 -4.21
C GLU A 299 24.47 14.28 -2.87
N ILE A 300 23.99 13.05 -2.67
CA ILE A 300 23.37 12.62 -1.40
C ILE A 300 24.38 12.69 -0.26
N ILE A 301 25.62 12.23 -0.47
CA ILE A 301 26.69 12.24 0.54
C ILE A 301 27.12 13.67 0.84
N ALA A 302 27.28 14.53 -0.17
CA ALA A 302 27.56 15.94 0.03
C ALA A 302 26.46 16.65 0.84
N ALA A 303 25.19 16.31 0.61
CA ALA A 303 24.07 16.84 1.39
C ALA A 303 24.12 16.39 2.87
N LEU A 304 24.64 15.19 3.16
CA LEU A 304 24.83 14.70 4.55
C LEU A 304 25.97 15.41 5.30
N ALA A 305 26.99 15.87 4.57
CA ALA A 305 28.15 16.58 5.12
C ALA A 305 27.87 18.06 5.39
N SER A 306 26.76 18.60 4.89
CA SER A 306 26.37 19.99 5.13
C SER A 306 25.97 20.20 6.61
N PRO A 307 26.51 21.24 7.28
CA PRO A 307 26.30 21.48 8.72
C PRO A 307 24.85 21.80 9.13
#